data_AF-A5GDJ4-F1
#
_entry.id   AF-A5GDJ4-F1
#
_cell.length_a   1.000
_cell.length_b   1.000
_cell.length_c   1.000
_cell.angle_alpha   90.00
_cell.angle_beta   90.00
_cell.angle_gamma   90.00
#
_symmetry.space_group_name_H-M   'P 1'
#
loop_
_entity.id
_entity.type
_entity.pdbx_description
1 polymer ?
#
loop_
_entity_poly.entity_id
_entity_poly.type
_entity_poly.pdbx_seq_one_letter_code
_entity_poly.pdbx_strand_id
1 'polypeptide(L)'
;MADDNNVYATVLTYFTSEFSAINDRLKRGQFDNFKERVVVSQKITDAINLLSPYVRSDAQTRLLVRNGESLKKDLLSVRDVITNQTPSRQEQPALLKALMIKNGKSCP
;
A
#
# COMPACT_ATOMS: atom_id res chain seq x y z
N MET A 1 -12.06 -12.06 35.62
CA MET A 1 -11.26 -13.24 35.22
C MET A 1 -11.77 -13.89 33.93
N ALA A 2 -13.07 -14.17 33.74
CA ALA A 2 -13.57 -14.69 32.44
C ALA A 2 -13.80 -13.59 31.38
N ASP A 3 -14.30 -12.41 31.79
CA ASP A 3 -14.58 -11.29 30.87
C ASP A 3 -13.31 -10.67 30.26
N ASP A 4 -12.22 -10.58 31.01
CA ASP A 4 -10.98 -9.95 30.54
C ASP A 4 -10.35 -10.72 29.36
N ASN A 5 -10.49 -12.05 29.36
CA ASN A 5 -10.05 -12.91 28.26
C ASN A 5 -10.92 -12.71 27.00
N ASN A 6 -12.22 -12.42 27.17
CA ASN A 6 -13.13 -12.13 26.07
C ASN A 6 -12.80 -10.76 25.43
N VAL A 7 -12.53 -9.74 26.25
CA VAL A 7 -12.12 -8.42 25.77
C VAL A 7 -10.79 -8.50 25.02
N TYR A 8 -9.80 -9.20 25.56
CA TYR A 8 -8.50 -9.38 24.90
C TYR A 8 -8.63 -10.05 23.52
N ALA A 9 -9.37 -11.15 23.44
CA ALA A 9 -9.62 -11.84 22.17
C ALA A 9 -10.40 -10.95 21.17
N THR A 10 -11.34 -10.15 21.65
CA THR A 10 -12.09 -9.19 20.83
C THR A 10 -11.17 -8.11 20.26
N VAL A 11 -10.26 -7.56 21.07
CA VAL A 11 -9.29 -6.54 20.63
C VAL A 11 -8.34 -7.11 19.57
N LEU A 12 -7.83 -8.32 19.76
CA LEU A 12 -6.99 -8.97 18.75
C LEU A 12 -7.74 -9.24 17.45
N THR A 13 -8.99 -9.69 17.54
CA THR A 13 -9.86 -9.91 16.38
C THR A 13 -10.10 -8.61 15.63
N TYR A 14 -10.37 -7.53 16.36
CA TYR A 14 -10.55 -6.20 15.79
C TYR A 14 -9.32 -5.75 14.98
N PHE A 15 -8.13 -5.72 15.60
CA PHE A 15 -6.91 -5.30 14.90
C PHE A 15 -6.55 -6.22 13.72
N THR A 16 -6.81 -7.52 13.84
CA THR A 16 -6.62 -8.47 12.73
C THR A 16 -7.50 -8.11 11.54
N SER A 17 -8.79 -7.81 11.79
CA SER A 17 -9.73 -7.42 10.75
C SER A 17 -9.36 -6.09 10.10
N GLU A 18 -8.94 -5.09 10.88
CA GLU A 18 -8.50 -3.79 10.39
C GLU A 18 -7.25 -3.90 9.51
N PHE A 19 -6.24 -4.64 9.94
CA PHE A 19 -5.01 -4.84 9.15
C PHE A 19 -5.31 -5.60 7.85
N SER A 20 -6.21 -6.59 7.89
CA SER A 20 -6.66 -7.29 6.68
C SER A 20 -7.38 -6.34 5.71
N ALA A 21 -8.30 -5.52 6.21
CA ALA A 21 -9.03 -4.56 5.39
C ALA A 21 -8.11 -3.54 4.73
N ILE A 22 -7.11 -3.03 5.47
CA ILE A 22 -6.09 -2.11 4.93
C ILE A 22 -5.25 -2.79 3.85
N ASN A 23 -4.81 -4.03 4.07
CA ASN A 23 -4.05 -4.81 3.09
C ASN A 23 -4.85 -5.03 1.80
N ASP A 24 -6.14 -5.36 1.93
CA ASP A 24 -7.01 -5.55 0.78
C ASP A 24 -7.25 -4.24 0.01
N ARG A 25 -7.45 -3.12 0.72
CA ARG A 25 -7.51 -1.79 0.09
C ARG A 25 -6.21 -1.45 -0.64
N LEU A 26 -5.05 -1.80 -0.07
CA LEU A 26 -3.74 -1.56 -0.69
C LEU A 26 -3.61 -2.36 -1.99
N LYS A 27 -3.93 -3.66 -1.96
CA LYS A 27 -3.89 -4.54 -3.15
C LYS A 27 -4.85 -4.11 -4.25
N ARG A 28 -6.01 -3.55 -3.88
CA ARG A 28 -7.00 -3.02 -4.83
C ARG A 28 -6.65 -1.62 -5.35
N GLY A 29 -5.58 -1.00 -4.88
CA GLY A 29 -5.20 0.36 -5.25
C GLY A 29 -6.17 1.43 -4.76
N GLN A 30 -6.93 1.16 -3.69
CA GLN A 30 -7.99 2.05 -3.15
C GLN A 30 -7.45 3.08 -2.15
N PHE A 31 -6.21 3.52 -2.36
CA PHE A 31 -5.61 4.65 -1.66
C PHE A 31 -5.46 5.77 -2.66
N ASP A 32 -6.19 6.86 -2.45
CA ASP A 32 -6.28 7.93 -3.43
C ASP A 32 -4.93 8.62 -3.61
N ASN A 33 -4.20 8.81 -2.51
CA ASN A 33 -2.97 9.58 -2.46
C ASN A 33 -1.93 8.98 -1.52
N PHE A 34 -0.65 9.28 -1.77
CA PHE A 34 0.45 8.88 -0.88
C PHE A 34 0.28 9.43 0.55
N LYS A 35 -0.26 10.66 0.69
CA LYS A 35 -0.57 11.26 2.00
C LYS A 35 -1.51 10.38 2.82
N GLU A 36 -2.52 9.77 2.20
CA GLU A 36 -3.43 8.85 2.88
C GLU A 36 -2.68 7.62 3.39
N ARG A 37 -1.81 7.03 2.56
CA ARG A 37 -0.97 5.88 2.93
C ARG A 37 -0.07 6.20 4.13
N VAL A 38 0.50 7.42 4.19
CA VAL A 38 1.31 7.88 5.32
C VAL A 38 0.47 7.99 6.60
N VAL A 39 -0.75 8.55 6.52
CA VAL A 39 -1.65 8.64 7.68
C VAL A 39 -2.06 7.26 8.18
N VAL A 40 -2.39 6.33 7.28
CA VAL A 40 -2.71 4.94 7.65
C VAL A 40 -1.50 4.23 8.26
N SER A 41 -0.30 4.45 7.71
CA SER A 41 0.96 3.93 8.27
C SER A 41 1.23 4.42 9.69
N GLN A 42 0.92 5.69 9.99
CA GLN A 42 1.00 6.21 11.36
C GLN A 42 0.02 5.51 12.30
N LYS A 43 -1.23 5.31 11.89
CA LYS A 43 -2.23 4.59 12.69
C LYS A 43 -1.83 3.14 12.97
N ILE A 44 -1.23 2.46 12.00
CA ILE A 44 -0.68 1.11 12.19
C ILE A 44 0.47 1.14 13.20
N THR A 45 1.32 2.17 13.16
CA THR A 45 2.40 2.33 14.14
C THR A 45 1.83 2.48 15.56
N ASP A 46 0.80 3.29 15.73
CA ASP A 46 0.14 3.48 17.02
C ASP A 46 -0.50 2.17 17.51
N ALA A 47 -1.16 1.42 16.64
CA ALA A 47 -1.72 0.10 16.94
C ALA A 47 -0.63 -0.91 17.36
N ILE A 48 0.50 -0.95 16.66
CA ILE A 48 1.63 -1.81 17.02
C ILE A 48 2.18 -1.43 18.40
N ASN A 49 2.30 -0.14 18.70
CA ASN A 49 2.78 0.31 20.01
C ASN A 49 1.85 -0.13 21.15
N LEU A 50 0.54 -0.12 20.91
CA LEU A 50 -0.45 -0.64 21.87
C LEU A 50 -0.33 -2.16 22.07
N LEU A 51 0.01 -2.91 21.02
CA LEU A 51 0.13 -4.37 21.05
C LEU A 51 1.51 -4.86 21.52
N SER A 52 2.55 -4.03 21.40
CA SER A 52 3.95 -4.37 21.67
C SER A 52 4.21 -5.00 23.05
N PRO A 53 3.59 -4.54 24.16
CA PRO A 53 3.77 -5.15 25.47
C PRO A 53 3.38 -6.63 25.53
N TYR A 54 2.43 -7.07 24.69
CA TYR A 54 1.84 -8.41 24.74
C TYR A 54 2.52 -9.43 23.80
N VAL A 55 3.45 -8.97 22.96
CA VAL A 55 4.21 -9.78 21.98
C VAL A 55 5.00 -10.91 22.66
N ARG A 56 5.49 -10.73 23.88
CA ARG A 56 6.23 -11.80 24.57
C ARG A 56 5.30 -12.93 25.03
N SER A 57 4.13 -12.56 25.51
CA SER A 57 3.19 -13.46 26.18
C SER A 57 2.30 -14.23 25.21
N ASP A 58 1.98 -13.64 24.05
CA ASP A 58 0.97 -14.18 23.15
C ASP A 58 1.48 -14.31 21.70
N ALA A 59 1.33 -15.50 21.11
CA ALA A 59 1.80 -15.80 19.76
C ALA A 59 0.98 -15.12 18.66
N GLN A 60 -0.34 -14.94 18.86
CA GLN A 60 -1.18 -14.22 17.90
C GLN A 60 -0.81 -12.74 17.86
N THR A 61 -0.53 -12.13 19.01
CA THR A 61 -0.07 -10.75 19.07
C THR A 61 1.26 -10.57 18.37
N ARG A 62 2.20 -11.53 18.50
CA ARG A 62 3.45 -11.51 17.71
C ARG A 62 3.20 -11.49 16.22
N LEU A 63 2.32 -12.37 15.75
CA LEU A 63 1.99 -12.48 14.33
C LEU A 63 1.33 -11.18 13.84
N LEU A 64 0.39 -10.65 14.61
CA LEU A 64 -0.33 -9.42 14.31
C LEU A 64 0.62 -8.21 14.21
N VAL A 65 1.57 -8.07 15.15
CA VAL A 65 2.59 -7.02 15.11
C VAL A 65 3.48 -7.17 13.88
N ARG A 66 3.97 -8.38 13.58
CA ARG A 66 4.78 -8.64 12.36
C ARG A 66 4.02 -8.31 11.09
N ASN A 67 2.75 -8.68 11.01
CA ASN A 67 1.89 -8.37 9.87
C ASN A 67 1.71 -6.86 9.72
N GLY A 68 1.46 -6.14 10.83
CA GLY A 68 1.39 -4.68 10.84
C GLY A 68 2.70 -4.02 10.38
N GLU A 69 3.85 -4.51 10.85
CA GLU A 69 5.16 -4.00 10.41
C GLU A 69 5.41 -4.20 8.92
N SER A 70 5.01 -5.36 8.36
CA SER A 70 5.09 -5.61 6.93
C SER A 70 4.18 -4.67 6.15
N LEU A 71 2.91 -4.56 6.57
CA LEU A 71 1.92 -3.70 5.93
C LEU A 71 2.34 -2.23 5.93
N LYS A 72 2.98 -1.77 7.02
CA LYS A 72 3.58 -0.44 7.11
C LYS A 72 4.64 -0.20 6.03
N LYS A 73 5.53 -1.19 5.80
CA LYS A 73 6.55 -1.12 4.75
C LYS A 73 5.91 -1.09 3.36
N ASP A 74 4.87 -1.89 3.15
CA ASP A 74 4.17 -1.95 1.87
C ASP A 74 3.44 -0.64 1.55
N LEU A 75 2.77 -0.03 2.54
CA LEU A 75 2.09 1.27 2.38
C LEU A 75 3.06 2.41 2.01
N LEU A 76 4.27 2.38 2.56
CA LEU A 76 5.29 3.39 2.32
C LEU A 76 6.22 3.04 1.16
N SER A 77 6.02 1.89 0.51
CA SER A 77 6.83 1.47 -0.62
C SER A 77 6.62 2.41 -1.82
N VAL A 78 7.72 2.99 -2.30
CA VAL A 78 7.72 3.93 -3.43
C VAL A 78 7.56 3.22 -4.78
N ARG A 79 7.62 1.87 -4.81
CA ARG A 79 7.46 1.09 -6.05
C ARG A 79 6.17 1.43 -6.80
N ASP A 80 5.07 1.63 -6.08
CA ASP A 80 3.76 1.97 -6.68
C ASP A 80 3.67 3.44 -7.15
N VAL A 81 4.47 4.33 -6.55
CA VAL A 81 4.49 5.74 -6.94
C VAL A 81 5.23 5.92 -8.27
N ILE A 82 6.30 5.14 -8.48
CA ILE A 82 7.11 5.19 -9.71
C ILE A 82 6.33 4.62 -10.89
N THR A 83 5.59 3.51 -10.71
CA THR A 83 4.79 2.90 -11.78
C THR A 83 3.63 3.78 -12.24
N ASN A 84 2.99 4.51 -11.33
CA ASN A 84 1.89 5.43 -11.66
C ASN A 84 2.36 6.79 -12.21
N GLN A 85 3.65 7.14 -12.05
CA GLN A 85 4.24 8.38 -12.57
C GLN A 85 4.91 8.23 -13.94
N THR A 86 4.94 7.04 -14.54
CA THR A 86 5.19 6.94 -15.97
C THR A 86 3.90 7.31 -16.69
N PRO A 87 3.72 8.55 -17.22
CA PRO A 87 2.73 8.73 -18.26
C PRO A 87 3.07 7.70 -19.33
N SER A 88 2.05 6.97 -19.79
CA SER A 88 2.18 6.18 -21.01
C SER A 88 2.90 7.07 -22.00
N ARG A 89 4.14 6.71 -22.37
CA ARG A 89 4.81 7.27 -23.52
C ARG A 89 3.93 6.83 -24.69
N GLN A 90 2.86 7.58 -24.94
CA GLN A 90 2.16 7.56 -26.20
C GLN A 90 3.27 7.84 -27.18
N GLU A 91 3.73 6.75 -27.80
CA GLU A 91 4.54 6.81 -28.99
C GLU A 91 3.87 7.88 -29.83
N GLN A 92 4.59 8.98 -30.08
CA GLN A 92 4.14 9.97 -31.03
C GLN A 92 4.66 9.47 -32.38
N PRO A 93 3.93 8.63 -33.15
CA PRO A 93 4.32 8.31 -34.52
C PRO A 93 4.23 9.55 -35.44
N ALA A 94 3.72 10.68 -34.93
CA ALA A 94 3.52 11.90 -35.71
C ALA A 94 4.83 12.55 -36.19
N LEU A 95 5.88 12.58 -35.36
CA LEU A 95 7.15 13.24 -35.73
C LEU A 95 7.93 12.43 -36.78
N LEU A 96 7.93 11.10 -36.66
CA LEU A 96 8.54 10.21 -37.64
C LEU A 96 7.79 10.25 -38.99
N LYS A 97 6.45 10.28 -38.98
CA LYS A 97 5.65 10.49 -40.20
C LYS A 97 5.92 11.85 -40.85
N ALA A 98 6.05 12.92 -40.08
CA ALA A 98 6.32 14.26 -40.60
C ALA A 98 7.71 14.37 -41.28
N LEU A 99 8.71 13.66 -40.75
CA LEU A 99 10.05 13.60 -41.36
C LEU A 99 10.09 12.77 -42.64
N MET A 100 9.32 11.67 -42.71
CA MET A 100 9.23 10.85 -43.93
C MET A 100 8.49 11.56 -45.07
N ILE A 101 7.48 12.38 -44.76
CA ILE A 101 6.74 13.17 -45.78
C ILE A 101 7.61 14.33 -46.30
N LYS A 102 8.47 14.93 -45.47
CA LYS A 102 9.34 16.05 -45.89
C LYS A 102 10.47 15.63 -46.84
N ASN A 103 10.89 14.36 -46.79
CA ASN A 103 11.95 13.82 -47.64
C ASN A 103 11.43 13.10 -48.90
N GLY A 104 10.10 13.02 -49.09
CA GLY A 104 9.44 12.36 -50.20
C GLY A 104 8.90 13.30 -51.27
N LYS A 105 9.66 14.31 -51.71
CA LYS A 105 9.41 14.98 -53.00
C LYS A 105 10.16 14.22 -54.09
N SER A 106 9.51 13.23 -54.69
CA SER A 106 9.78 12.82 -56.07
C SER A 106 9.00 13.74 -57.01
N CYS A 107 9.66 14.22 -58.07
CA CYS A 107 9.06 14.86 -59.24
C CYS A 107 7.88 14.03 -59.81
N PRO A 108 6.93 14.65 -60.51
CA PRO A 108 7.15 15.23 -61.84
C PRO A 108 7.08 16.76 -61.88
#